data_AF-A0A7S4GAF7-F1
#
_entry.id   AF-A0A7S4GAF7-F1
#
_cell.length_a   1.000
_cell.length_b   1.000
_cell.length_c   1.000
_cell.angle_alpha   90.00
_cell.angle_beta   90.00
_cell.angle_gamma   90.00
#
_symmetry.space_group_name_H-M   'P 1'
#
loop_
_entity.id
_entity.type
_entity.pdbx_description
1 polymer ?
#
loop_
_entity_poly.entity_id
_entity_poly.type
_entity_poly.pdbx_seq_one_letter_code
_entity_poly.pdbx_strand_id
1 'polypeptide(L)'
;SEAAEPATYAVGSGLEMAHVLMLRNELVGYMHRNEAPDMLRKWHSCKNCSQLSNCAVWHKVMESGDAGTSGLGEHFADLTGHLEAGHVQYLRKWAGLIDMEDSVGVKPQEVTRFLLDTVPAQRTRTCVHGLALAQCVRQGTEWLYKLSKSSGDVVQQSAVLLPSDAVILGIEEGYTRVGYATVRNVSCTAASLTVEVTTDKPPPSHLSA
;
A
#
# COMPACT_ATOMS: atom_id res chain seq x y z
N SER A 1 -18.71 -21.21 -33.46
CA SER A 1 -18.47 -21.66 -32.08
C SER A 1 -16.97 -21.73 -31.89
N GLU A 2 -16.37 -20.62 -31.47
CA GLU A 2 -14.94 -20.52 -31.21
C GLU A 2 -14.79 -20.30 -29.72
N ALA A 3 -14.54 -21.40 -29.01
CA ALA A 3 -14.27 -21.37 -27.58
C ALA A 3 -12.84 -20.84 -27.40
N ALA A 4 -12.71 -19.66 -26.80
CA ALA A 4 -11.42 -19.13 -26.39
C ALA A 4 -10.80 -20.06 -25.34
N GLU A 5 -9.61 -20.58 -25.64
CA GLU A 5 -8.80 -21.36 -24.69
C GLU A 5 -8.42 -20.49 -23.49
N PRO A 6 -8.44 -21.04 -22.26
CA PRO A 6 -7.98 -20.33 -21.08
C PRO A 6 -6.46 -20.17 -21.14
N ALA A 7 -6.00 -18.92 -21.01
CA ALA A 7 -4.57 -18.60 -20.91
C ALA A 7 -3.94 -19.37 -19.74
N THR A 8 -3.21 -20.43 -20.07
CA THR A 8 -2.35 -21.14 -19.14
C THR A 8 -1.15 -20.23 -18.84
N TYR A 9 -1.19 -19.59 -17.68
CA TYR A 9 -0.02 -18.90 -17.15
C TYR A 9 1.09 -19.95 -16.95
N ALA A 10 2.20 -19.78 -17.65
CA ALA A 10 3.37 -20.63 -17.45
C ALA A 10 3.83 -20.47 -15.99
N VAL A 11 3.63 -21.51 -15.18
CA VAL A 11 4.16 -21.57 -13.81
C VAL A 11 5.68 -21.62 -13.95
N GLY A 12 6.36 -20.57 -13.49
CA GLY A 12 7.83 -20.52 -13.45
C GLY A 12 8.38 -21.74 -12.72
N SER A 13 9.58 -22.19 -13.11
CA SER A 13 10.17 -23.39 -12.50
C SER A 13 10.26 -23.23 -10.97
N GLY A 14 10.12 -24.32 -10.21
CA GLY A 14 10.14 -24.26 -8.74
C GLY A 14 11.41 -23.61 -8.17
N LEU A 15 12.53 -23.71 -8.90
CA LEU A 15 13.79 -23.06 -8.56
C LEU A 15 13.75 -21.53 -8.73
N GLU A 16 13.19 -21.04 -9.84
CA GLU A 16 13.02 -19.60 -10.07
C GLU A 16 12.11 -18.97 -9.01
N MET A 17 11.02 -19.66 -8.66
CA MET A 17 10.11 -19.21 -7.61
C MET A 17 10.82 -19.10 -6.26
N ALA A 18 11.59 -20.13 -5.88
CA ALA A 18 12.36 -20.12 -4.64
C ALA A 18 13.34 -18.93 -4.61
N HIS A 19 14.03 -18.65 -5.71
CA HIS A 19 14.97 -17.54 -5.80
C HIS A 19 14.26 -16.18 -5.68
N VAL A 20 13.12 -15.99 -6.36
CA VAL A 20 12.32 -14.76 -6.23
C VAL A 20 11.84 -14.55 -4.79
N LEU A 21 11.43 -15.62 -4.10
CA LEU A 21 11.02 -15.53 -2.70
C LEU A 21 12.17 -15.14 -1.78
N MET A 22 13.39 -15.64 -2.03
CA MET A 22 14.57 -15.24 -1.29
C MET A 22 14.88 -13.75 -1.49
N LEU A 23 14.88 -13.27 -2.73
CA LEU A 23 15.10 -11.85 -3.05
C LEU A 23 14.02 -10.95 -2.44
N ARG A 24 12.76 -11.40 -2.46
CA ARG A 24 11.65 -10.71 -1.78
C ARG A 24 11.91 -10.58 -0.29
N ASN A 25 12.36 -11.65 0.36
CA ASN A 25 12.62 -11.64 1.81
C ASN A 25 13.79 -10.72 2.16
N GLU A 26 14.83 -10.71 1.34
CA GLU A 26 15.95 -9.79 1.48
C GLU A 26 15.48 -8.32 1.38
N LEU A 27 14.70 -7.99 0.36
CA LEU A 27 14.11 -6.66 0.18
C LEU A 27 13.25 -6.24 1.38
N VAL A 28 12.42 -7.14 1.89
CA VAL A 28 11.61 -6.89 3.10
C VAL A 28 12.49 -6.58 4.30
N GLY A 29 13.65 -7.23 4.42
CA GLY A 29 14.63 -6.93 5.46
C GLY A 29 15.13 -5.49 5.42
N TYR A 30 15.47 -4.98 4.23
CA TYR A 30 15.87 -3.58 4.02
C TYR A 30 14.73 -2.61 4.37
N MET A 31 13.51 -2.89 3.90
CA MET A 31 12.33 -2.06 4.20
C MET A 31 12.05 -1.97 5.71
N HIS A 32 12.19 -3.07 6.45
CA HIS A 32 11.91 -3.08 7.89
C HIS A 32 12.93 -2.28 8.72
N ARG A 33 14.18 -2.24 8.26
CA ARG A 33 15.23 -1.42 8.88
C ARG A 33 15.26 0.01 8.35
N ASN A 34 14.42 0.33 7.37
CA ASN A 34 14.43 1.57 6.62
C ASN A 34 15.82 1.90 6.03
N GLU A 35 16.47 0.88 5.49
CA GLU A 35 17.79 0.96 4.88
C GLU A 35 17.68 0.75 3.36
N ALA A 36 18.53 1.42 2.60
CA ALA A 36 18.69 1.08 1.19
C ALA A 36 19.69 -0.08 1.04
N PRO A 37 19.51 -0.97 0.04
CA PRO A 37 20.56 -1.89 -0.36
C PRO A 37 21.79 -1.14 -0.87
N ASP A 38 22.95 -1.78 -0.78
CA ASP A 38 24.19 -1.23 -1.31
C ASP A 38 24.07 -0.84 -2.79
N MET A 39 24.72 0.27 -3.15
CA MET A 39 24.87 0.70 -4.53
C MET A 39 25.43 -0.44 -5.39
N LEU A 40 24.89 -0.64 -6.61
CA LEU A 40 25.39 -1.68 -7.53
C LEU A 40 26.83 -1.43 -8.03
N ARG A 41 27.32 -0.19 -7.92
CA ARG A 41 28.67 0.25 -8.36
C ARG A 41 29.00 -0.09 -9.82
N LYS A 42 27.96 -0.18 -10.66
CA LYS A 42 28.04 -0.53 -12.08
C LYS A 42 27.35 0.51 -12.93
N TRP A 43 28.13 1.45 -13.47
CA TRP A 43 27.59 2.55 -14.29
C TRP A 43 26.68 2.07 -15.43
N HIS A 44 27.05 0.98 -16.12
CA HIS A 44 26.26 0.46 -17.24
C HIS A 44 24.82 0.09 -16.87
N SER A 45 24.57 -0.32 -15.62
CA SER A 45 23.24 -0.63 -15.10
C SER A 45 22.58 0.64 -14.54
N CYS A 46 23.35 1.43 -13.80
CA CYS A 46 22.87 2.65 -13.16
C CYS A 46 22.38 3.71 -14.16
N LYS A 47 23.04 3.86 -15.33
CA LYS A 47 22.69 4.86 -16.34
C LYS A 47 21.26 4.73 -16.89
N ASN A 48 20.68 3.53 -16.84
CA ASN A 48 19.32 3.23 -17.31
C ASN A 48 18.31 3.13 -16.14
N CYS A 49 18.75 3.34 -14.90
CA CYS A 49 17.90 3.26 -13.72
C CYS A 49 17.11 4.56 -13.56
N SER A 50 15.78 4.46 -13.52
CA SER A 50 14.90 5.62 -13.29
C SER A 50 15.09 6.26 -11.91
N GLN A 51 15.64 5.52 -10.96
CA GLN A 51 15.89 5.98 -9.59
C GLN A 51 17.31 6.52 -9.38
N LEU A 52 18.15 6.62 -10.43
CA LEU A 52 19.57 6.99 -10.29
C LEU A 52 19.78 8.28 -9.48
N SER A 53 19.01 9.34 -9.77
CA SER A 53 19.12 10.60 -9.05
C SER A 53 18.76 10.44 -7.57
N ASN A 54 17.64 9.79 -7.27
CA ASN A 54 17.20 9.53 -5.89
C ASN A 54 18.21 8.67 -5.13
N CYS A 55 18.72 7.64 -5.79
CA CYS A 55 19.73 6.72 -5.28
C CYS A 55 21.03 7.45 -4.92
N ALA A 56 21.52 8.34 -5.80
CA ALA A 56 22.72 9.14 -5.55
C ALA A 56 22.52 10.16 -4.42
N VAL A 57 21.38 10.85 -4.39
CA VAL A 57 21.02 11.80 -3.32
C VAL A 57 20.91 11.08 -1.99
N TRP A 58 20.22 9.94 -1.94
CA TRP A 58 20.09 9.12 -0.73
C TRP A 58 21.45 8.66 -0.20
N HIS A 59 22.30 8.09 -1.08
CA HIS A 59 23.64 7.65 -0.71
C HIS A 59 24.48 8.79 -0.12
N LYS A 60 24.44 9.99 -0.74
CA LYS A 60 25.16 11.16 -0.21
C LYS A 60 24.60 11.65 1.13
N VAL A 61 23.27 11.72 1.24
CA VAL A 61 22.60 12.38 2.37
C VAL A 61 22.48 11.46 3.58
N MET A 62 22.08 10.20 3.40
CA MET A 62 21.80 9.27 4.49
C MET A 62 23.02 8.44 4.85
N GLU A 63 23.74 7.95 3.85
CA GLU A 63 24.90 7.05 4.06
C GLU A 63 26.25 7.81 4.10
N SER A 64 26.22 9.13 3.87
CA SER A 64 27.43 9.97 3.76
C SER A 64 28.42 9.48 2.70
N GLY A 65 27.90 8.87 1.64
CA GLY A 65 28.67 8.33 0.54
C GLY A 65 29.20 9.39 -0.43
N ASP A 66 30.23 9.00 -1.18
CA ASP A 66 30.93 9.83 -2.15
C ASP A 66 31.06 9.13 -3.52
N ALA A 67 31.82 9.76 -4.43
CA ALA A 67 32.06 9.23 -5.77
C ALA A 67 32.78 7.86 -5.77
N GLY A 68 33.58 7.55 -4.75
CA GLY A 68 34.30 6.29 -4.58
C GLY A 68 33.45 5.18 -3.99
N THR A 69 32.67 5.49 -2.95
CA THR A 69 31.74 4.52 -2.33
C THR A 69 30.62 4.14 -3.28
N SER A 70 30.09 5.11 -4.04
CA SER A 70 29.05 4.87 -5.05
C SER A 70 29.52 4.04 -6.26
N GLY A 71 30.84 4.06 -6.54
CA GLY A 71 31.41 3.40 -7.73
C GLY A 71 30.97 4.01 -9.06
N LEU A 72 30.42 5.23 -9.05
CA LEU A 72 29.99 5.94 -10.26
C LEU A 72 30.95 7.07 -10.66
N GLY A 73 31.93 7.41 -9.82
CA GLY A 73 32.96 8.40 -10.14
C GLY A 73 32.36 9.78 -10.39
N GLU A 74 32.78 10.42 -11.49
CA GLU A 74 32.36 11.78 -11.86
C GLU A 74 30.84 11.90 -12.02
N HIS A 75 30.16 10.87 -12.51
CA HIS A 75 28.70 10.86 -12.65
C HIS A 75 27.97 11.05 -11.32
N PHE A 76 28.57 10.61 -10.21
CA PHE A 76 28.01 10.87 -8.87
C PHE A 76 28.14 12.35 -8.48
N ALA A 77 29.28 12.96 -8.82
CA ALA A 77 29.53 14.37 -8.58
C ALA A 77 28.62 15.25 -9.46
N ASP A 78 28.33 14.85 -10.70
CA ASP A 78 27.37 15.55 -11.56
C ASP A 78 25.96 15.57 -10.93
N LEU A 79 25.54 14.43 -10.38
CA LEU A 79 24.21 14.28 -9.77
C LEU A 79 24.06 14.98 -8.42
N THR A 80 25.14 15.10 -7.65
CA THR A 80 25.05 15.52 -6.24
C THR A 80 25.93 16.71 -5.88
N GLY A 81 26.78 17.18 -6.79
CA GLY A 81 27.75 18.25 -6.56
C GLY A 81 27.12 19.59 -6.22
N HIS A 82 25.90 19.82 -6.70
CA HIS A 82 25.09 20.99 -6.37
C HIS A 82 24.48 20.95 -4.95
N LEU A 83 24.57 19.82 -4.24
CA LEU A 83 24.09 19.69 -2.87
C LEU A 83 25.14 20.21 -1.88
N GLU A 84 24.86 21.39 -1.33
CA GLU A 84 25.62 22.00 -0.23
C GLU A 84 25.28 21.36 1.13
N ALA A 85 26.11 21.63 2.13
CA ALA A 85 25.94 21.10 3.49
C ALA A 85 24.56 21.44 4.09
N GLY A 86 24.02 22.63 3.79
CA GLY A 86 22.67 23.02 4.24
C GLY A 86 21.56 22.14 3.65
N HIS A 87 21.65 21.82 2.35
CA HIS A 87 20.69 20.93 1.67
C HIS A 87 20.74 19.51 2.25
N VAL A 88 21.96 19.00 2.50
CA VAL A 88 22.16 17.67 3.10
C VAL A 88 21.54 17.60 4.51
N GLN A 89 21.79 18.61 5.35
CA GLN A 89 21.21 18.67 6.69
C GLN A 89 19.69 18.77 6.67
N TYR A 90 19.13 19.59 5.77
CA TYR A 90 17.70 19.72 5.60
C TYR A 90 17.05 18.38 5.21
N LEU A 91 17.54 17.73 4.15
CA LEU A 91 16.98 16.48 3.67
C LEU A 91 17.08 15.37 4.72
N ARG A 92 18.23 15.22 5.38
CA ARG A 92 18.43 14.24 6.44
C ARG A 92 17.44 14.45 7.60
N LYS A 93 17.21 15.70 7.99
CA LYS A 93 16.26 16.04 9.05
C LYS A 93 14.83 15.67 8.66
N TRP A 94 14.39 16.04 7.45
CA TRP A 94 13.02 15.78 7.02
C TRP A 94 12.74 14.31 6.76
N ALA A 95 13.69 13.58 6.15
CA ALA A 95 13.57 12.13 5.99
C ALA A 95 13.35 11.45 7.36
N GLY A 96 14.20 11.77 8.34
CA GLY A 96 14.05 11.20 9.68
C GLY A 96 12.76 11.61 10.41
N LEU A 97 12.22 12.81 10.17
CA LEU A 97 10.94 13.23 10.74
C LEU A 97 9.76 12.48 10.11
N ILE A 98 9.77 12.30 8.79
CA ILE A 98 8.77 11.53 8.07
C ILE A 98 8.82 10.06 8.50
N ASP A 99 10.01 9.47 8.56
CA ASP A 99 10.20 8.09 9.03
C ASP A 99 9.67 7.89 10.45
N MET A 100 9.87 8.89 11.32
CA MET A 100 9.38 8.86 12.68
C MET A 100 7.85 8.96 12.73
N GLU A 101 7.25 9.85 11.92
CA GLU A 101 5.80 9.96 11.79
C GLU A 101 5.19 8.67 11.25
N ASP A 102 5.78 8.09 10.20
CA ASP A 102 5.36 6.82 9.61
C ASP A 102 5.50 5.67 10.61
N SER A 103 6.57 5.60 11.39
CA SER A 103 6.73 4.55 12.42
C SER A 103 5.68 4.62 13.53
N VAL A 104 5.15 5.82 13.81
CA VAL A 104 4.09 6.05 14.80
C VAL A 104 2.71 5.82 14.20
N GLY A 105 2.50 6.20 12.93
CA GLY A 105 1.24 6.08 12.20
C GLY A 105 0.97 4.68 11.67
N VAL A 106 2.00 4.00 11.15
CA VAL A 106 1.97 2.62 10.67
C VAL A 106 2.15 1.68 11.86
N LYS A 107 1.11 1.57 12.69
CA LYS A 107 0.94 0.33 13.45
C LYS A 107 0.90 -0.82 12.44
N PRO A 108 1.41 -2.03 12.75
CA PRO A 108 1.26 -3.19 11.88
C PRO A 108 -0.24 -3.46 11.74
N GLN A 109 -0.85 -2.86 10.72
CA GLN A 109 -2.28 -2.87 10.45
C GLN A 109 -2.56 -3.64 9.16
N GLU A 110 -1.62 -3.68 8.22
CA GLU A 110 -1.86 -4.34 6.93
C GLU A 110 -1.88 -5.87 7.05
N VAL A 111 -0.99 -6.48 7.85
CA VAL A 111 -0.97 -7.94 8.06
C VAL A 111 -2.12 -8.38 8.97
N THR A 112 -2.42 -7.60 10.00
CA THR A 112 -3.52 -7.85 10.95
C THR A 112 -4.90 -7.59 10.33
N ARG A 113 -5.04 -6.71 9.34
CA ARG A 113 -6.34 -6.47 8.70
C ARG A 113 -6.77 -7.57 7.73
N PHE A 114 -5.82 -8.36 7.23
CA PHE A 114 -6.11 -9.48 6.33
C PHE A 114 -6.19 -10.83 7.05
N LEU A 115 -5.48 -11.00 8.18
CA LEU A 115 -5.35 -12.28 8.89
C LEU A 115 -6.08 -12.36 10.24
N LEU A 116 -6.63 -11.25 10.75
CA LEU A 116 -7.41 -11.32 11.99
C LEU A 116 -8.87 -11.54 11.66
N ASP A 117 -9.48 -12.46 12.42
CA ASP A 117 -10.92 -12.49 12.67
C ASP A 117 -11.49 -11.07 12.80
N THR A 118 -12.75 -10.86 12.49
CA THR A 118 -13.45 -9.58 12.72
C THR A 118 -13.33 -9.06 14.17
N VAL A 119 -12.94 -9.91 15.12
CA VAL A 119 -12.92 -9.68 16.56
C VAL A 119 -11.82 -8.71 17.05
N PRO A 120 -10.53 -8.77 16.68
CA PRO A 120 -9.56 -7.78 17.18
C PRO A 120 -9.66 -6.45 16.42
N ALA A 121 -10.18 -6.46 15.19
CA ALA A 121 -10.51 -5.25 14.44
C ALA A 121 -11.67 -4.45 15.08
N GLN A 122 -12.55 -5.08 15.88
CA GLN A 122 -13.55 -4.37 16.70
C GLN A 122 -12.93 -3.56 17.85
N ARG A 123 -11.73 -3.94 18.34
CA ARG A 123 -11.05 -3.23 19.45
C ARG A 123 -10.41 -1.92 19.00
N THR A 124 -10.01 -1.86 17.74
CA THR A 124 -9.51 -0.63 17.10
C THR A 124 -10.68 0.01 16.37
N ARG A 125 -11.07 1.25 16.70
CA ARG A 125 -12.19 1.98 16.07
C ARG A 125 -11.96 2.35 14.59
N THR A 126 -11.41 1.43 13.80
CA THR A 126 -10.87 1.62 12.44
C THR A 126 -11.45 0.62 11.43
N CYS A 127 -12.39 -0.22 11.85
CA CYS A 127 -13.07 -1.20 11.01
C CYS A 127 -14.59 -1.20 11.29
N VAL A 128 -15.38 -1.38 10.22
CA VAL A 128 -16.83 -1.59 10.27
C VAL A 128 -17.11 -2.95 9.63
N HIS A 129 -17.83 -3.82 10.33
CA HIS A 129 -18.08 -5.20 9.91
C HIS A 129 -19.59 -5.53 9.94
N GLY A 130 -19.98 -6.63 9.29
CA GLY A 130 -21.38 -7.06 9.17
C GLY A 130 -22.22 -6.09 8.34
N LEU A 131 -21.61 -5.46 7.33
CA LEU A 131 -22.29 -4.60 6.38
C LEU A 131 -22.87 -5.46 5.25
N ALA A 132 -24.16 -5.29 4.96
CA ALA A 132 -24.80 -5.90 3.81
C ALA A 132 -24.73 -4.95 2.60
N LEU A 133 -24.51 -5.51 1.41
CA LEU A 133 -24.58 -4.77 0.16
C LEU A 133 -26.05 -4.44 -0.16
N ALA A 134 -26.41 -3.16 -0.09
CA ALA A 134 -27.76 -2.69 -0.43
C ALA A 134 -27.88 -2.34 -1.92
N GLN A 135 -26.84 -1.74 -2.51
CA GLN A 135 -26.84 -1.36 -3.91
C GLN A 135 -25.40 -1.28 -4.45
N CYS A 136 -25.21 -1.65 -5.71
CA CYS A 136 -23.97 -1.39 -6.44
C CYS A 136 -24.30 -0.77 -7.80
N VAL A 137 -23.77 0.41 -8.09
CA VAL A 137 -24.07 1.15 -9.32
C VAL A 137 -22.77 1.58 -9.99
N ARG A 138 -22.65 1.31 -11.29
CA ARG A 138 -21.53 1.83 -12.08
C ARG A 138 -21.74 3.32 -12.37
N GLN A 139 -20.79 4.14 -11.97
CA GLN A 139 -20.71 5.57 -12.27
C GLN A 139 -19.47 5.83 -13.14
N GLY A 140 -19.65 5.76 -14.46
CA GLY A 140 -18.54 5.93 -15.42
C GLY A 140 -17.52 4.79 -15.36
N THR A 141 -16.31 5.12 -14.88
CA THR A 141 -15.20 4.17 -14.68
C THR A 141 -15.17 3.57 -13.27
N GLU A 142 -15.96 4.10 -12.34
CA GLU A 142 -15.99 3.67 -10.94
C GLU A 142 -17.31 2.95 -10.60
N TRP A 143 -17.29 2.22 -9.50
CA TRP A 143 -18.44 1.53 -8.92
C TRP A 143 -18.75 2.11 -7.55
N LEU A 144 -20.00 2.56 -7.36
CA LEU A 144 -20.54 3.03 -6.10
C LEU A 144 -21.20 1.87 -5.36
N TYR A 145 -20.65 1.51 -4.20
CA TYR A 145 -21.19 0.50 -3.31
C TYR A 145 -21.91 1.22 -2.16
N LYS A 146 -23.18 0.87 -1.97
CA LYS A 146 -23.99 1.30 -0.84
C LYS A 146 -24.12 0.12 0.12
N LEU A 147 -23.50 0.25 1.28
CA LEU A 147 -23.41 -0.77 2.31
C LEU A 147 -24.26 -0.33 3.50
N SER A 148 -25.04 -1.24 4.09
CA SER A 148 -25.91 -0.88 5.22
C SER A 148 -26.04 -1.97 6.28
N LYS A 149 -26.38 -1.57 7.51
CA LYS A 149 -26.65 -2.45 8.65
C LYS A 149 -27.79 -1.91 9.52
N SER A 150 -28.65 -2.79 10.05
CA SER A 150 -29.79 -2.44 10.91
C SER A 150 -29.58 -2.78 12.41
N SER A 151 -30.36 -2.10 13.25
CA SER A 151 -30.30 -1.78 14.70
C SER A 151 -29.95 -2.84 15.79
N GLY A 152 -29.25 -3.94 15.51
CA GLY A 152 -28.73 -4.82 16.58
C GLY A 152 -27.39 -4.36 17.19
N ASP A 153 -26.50 -3.85 16.34
CA ASP A 153 -25.06 -3.66 16.64
C ASP A 153 -24.56 -2.22 16.46
N VAL A 154 -25.44 -1.28 16.07
CA VAL A 154 -25.06 0.07 15.63
C VAL A 154 -24.43 0.90 16.77
N VAL A 155 -24.75 0.58 18.03
CA VAL A 155 -24.36 1.36 19.22
C VAL A 155 -22.89 1.13 19.63
N GLN A 156 -22.21 0.08 19.16
CA GLN A 156 -20.84 -0.26 19.60
C GLN A 156 -19.72 0.08 18.60
N GLN A 157 -20.04 0.48 17.36
CA GLN A 157 -19.04 0.74 16.32
C GLN A 157 -18.92 2.23 16.01
N SER A 158 -18.29 2.98 16.91
CA SER A 158 -17.84 4.34 16.61
C SER A 158 -16.56 4.31 15.76
N ALA A 159 -16.61 3.71 14.57
CA ALA A 159 -15.53 3.89 13.61
C ALA A 159 -15.60 5.34 13.10
N VAL A 160 -14.51 6.09 13.28
CA VAL A 160 -14.40 7.47 12.77
C VAL A 160 -14.09 7.37 11.29
N LEU A 161 -15.11 7.09 10.47
CA LEU A 161 -15.02 7.16 9.02
C LEU A 161 -15.53 8.52 8.58
N LEU A 162 -14.70 9.24 7.84
CA LEU A 162 -15.00 10.53 7.26
C LEU A 162 -15.12 10.41 5.74
N PRO A 163 -15.91 11.29 5.09
CA PRO A 163 -15.85 11.44 3.65
C PRO A 163 -14.41 11.67 3.18
N SER A 164 -14.04 11.04 2.08
CA SER A 164 -12.70 11.02 1.48
C SER A 164 -11.66 10.14 2.17
N ASP A 165 -12.01 9.40 3.22
CA ASP A 165 -11.11 8.38 3.79
C ASP A 165 -10.83 7.25 2.77
N ALA A 166 -9.57 6.84 2.69
CA ALA A 166 -9.15 5.67 1.93
C ALA A 166 -9.35 4.40 2.77
N VAL A 167 -10.13 3.45 2.24
CA VAL A 167 -10.51 2.22 2.93
C VAL A 167 -10.25 1.00 2.06
N ILE A 168 -10.12 -0.15 2.72
CA ILE A 168 -10.07 -1.45 2.04
C ILE A 168 -11.43 -2.10 2.18
N LEU A 169 -12.03 -2.45 1.04
CA LEU A 169 -13.27 -3.22 0.96
C LEU A 169 -12.91 -4.71 0.84
N GLY A 170 -13.46 -5.52 1.75
CA GLY A 170 -13.26 -6.95 1.80
C GLY A 170 -14.56 -7.69 2.03
N ILE A 171 -14.56 -8.97 1.70
CA ILE A 171 -15.67 -9.90 1.94
C ILE A 171 -15.31 -10.75 3.15
N GLU A 172 -16.23 -10.86 4.11
CA GLU A 172 -16.01 -11.64 5.33
C GLU A 172 -15.95 -13.15 5.02
N GLU A 173 -16.73 -13.62 4.05
CA GLU A 173 -16.67 -15.00 3.57
C GLU A 173 -15.46 -15.20 2.65
N GLY A 174 -14.50 -16.04 3.09
CA GLY A 174 -13.35 -16.43 2.28
C GLY A 174 -12.20 -15.41 2.22
N TYR A 175 -12.19 -14.40 3.11
CA TYR A 175 -11.06 -13.46 3.30
C TYR A 175 -10.53 -12.83 2.01
N THR A 176 -11.42 -12.41 1.11
CA THR A 176 -11.00 -11.83 -0.18
C THR A 176 -11.11 -10.31 -0.15
N ARG A 177 -10.00 -9.61 -0.43
CA ARG A 177 -10.02 -8.17 -0.68
C ARG A 177 -10.68 -7.89 -2.03
N VAL A 178 -11.77 -7.14 -2.03
CA VAL A 178 -12.43 -6.66 -3.25
C VAL A 178 -11.56 -5.58 -3.91
N GLY A 179 -11.09 -4.62 -3.12
CA GLY A 179 -10.23 -3.55 -3.63
C GLY A 179 -10.02 -2.40 -2.64
N TYR A 180 -9.28 -1.40 -3.10
CA TYR A 180 -9.21 -0.10 -2.44
C TYR A 180 -10.44 0.73 -2.82
N ALA A 181 -10.99 1.46 -1.86
CA ALA A 181 -12.16 2.29 -2.06
C ALA A 181 -12.03 3.61 -1.29
N THR A 182 -12.76 4.62 -1.73
CA THR A 182 -12.84 5.93 -1.06
C THR A 182 -14.24 6.13 -0.52
N VAL A 183 -14.33 6.56 0.74
CA VAL A 183 -15.62 6.87 1.37
C VAL A 183 -16.22 8.12 0.73
N ARG A 184 -17.45 8.03 0.22
CA ARG A 184 -18.20 9.17 -0.32
C ARG A 184 -19.10 9.79 0.73
N ASN A 185 -19.81 8.95 1.48
CA ASN A 185 -20.76 9.40 2.47
C ASN A 185 -20.90 8.35 3.58
N VAL A 186 -21.04 8.82 4.81
CA VAL A 186 -21.36 7.99 5.97
C VAL A 186 -22.59 8.62 6.63
N SER A 187 -23.69 7.87 6.63
CA SER A 187 -24.92 8.27 7.28
C SER A 187 -25.21 7.30 8.42
N CYS A 188 -25.21 7.81 9.65
CA CYS A 188 -25.48 7.02 10.85
C CYS A 188 -26.74 7.56 11.54
N THR A 189 -27.73 6.69 11.71
CA THR A 189 -28.94 6.97 12.50
C THR A 189 -29.00 5.99 13.67
N ALA A 190 -29.86 6.27 14.67
CA ALA A 190 -30.03 5.39 15.82
C ALA A 190 -30.42 3.93 15.45
N ALA A 191 -30.97 3.71 14.25
CA ALA A 191 -31.48 2.42 13.79
C ALA A 191 -30.65 1.79 12.65
N SER A 192 -29.78 2.55 11.97
CA SER A 192 -29.01 2.03 10.84
C SER A 192 -27.73 2.81 10.55
N LEU A 193 -26.73 2.10 10.06
CA LEU A 193 -25.51 2.68 9.47
C LEU A 193 -25.56 2.44 7.97
N THR A 194 -25.29 3.47 7.19
CA THR A 194 -25.10 3.39 5.74
C THR A 194 -23.76 4.01 5.36
N VAL A 195 -22.95 3.25 4.62
CA VAL A 195 -21.64 3.69 4.12
C VAL A 195 -21.66 3.59 2.60
N GLU A 196 -21.33 4.68 1.93
CA GLU A 196 -21.20 4.76 0.49
C GLU A 196 -19.72 4.86 0.13
N VAL A 197 -19.22 3.93 -0.69
CA VAL A 197 -17.81 3.89 -1.10
C VAL A 197 -17.70 3.75 -2.62
N THR A 198 -16.67 4.36 -3.20
CA THR A 198 -16.35 4.22 -4.62
C THR A 198 -15.05 3.44 -4.82
N THR A 199 -15.05 2.51 -5.78
CA THR A 199 -13.87 1.71 -6.14
C THR A 199 -13.80 1.51 -7.66
N ASP A 200 -12.61 1.21 -8.17
CA ASP A 200 -12.38 0.84 -9.58
C ASP A 200 -12.80 -0.61 -9.88
N LYS A 201 -13.05 -1.43 -8.84
CA LYS A 201 -13.37 -2.85 -9.00
C LYS A 201 -14.87 -3.12 -9.11
N PRO A 202 -15.29 -3.92 -10.11
CA PRO A 202 -16.67 -4.38 -10.20
C PRO A 202 -17.03 -5.30 -9.03
N PRO A 203 -18.33 -5.47 -8.73
CA PRO A 203 -18.75 -6.38 -7.68
C PRO A 203 -18.27 -7.81 -7.98
N PRO A 204 -17.84 -8.56 -6.95
CA PRO A 204 -17.55 -9.97 -7.08
C PRO A 204 -18.73 -10.73 -7.69
N SER A 205 -18.45 -11.72 -8.53
CA SER A 205 -19.46 -12.47 -9.30
C SER A 205 -20.51 -13.19 -8.43
N HIS A 206 -20.22 -13.46 -7.15
CA HIS A 206 -21.16 -14.05 -6.20
C HIS A 206 -22.05 -13.02 -5.48
N LEU A 207 -21.75 -11.73 -5.63
CA LEU A 207 -22.54 -10.61 -5.09
C LEU A 207 -23.37 -9.89 -6.17
N SER A 208 -23.14 -10.21 -7.45
CA SER A 208 -23.99 -9.77 -8.56
C SER A 208 -25.22 -10.69 -8.66
N ALA A 209 -26.37 -10.21 -8.16
CA ALA A 209 -27.68 -10.75 -8.49
C ALA A 209 -28.21 -10.13 -9.79
#